data_AF-A0A1F8CSV0-F1
#
_entry.id   AF-A0A1F8CSV0-F1
#
_cell.length_a   1.000
_cell.length_b   1.000
_cell.length_c   1.000
_cell.angle_alpha   90.00
_cell.angle_beta   90.00
_cell.angle_gamma   90.00
#
_symmetry.space_group_name_H-M   'P 1'
#
loop_
_entity.id
_entity.type
_entity.pdbx_description
1 polymer ?
#
loop_
_entity_poly.entity_id
_entity_poly.type
_entity_poly.pdbx_seq_one_letter_code
_entity_poly.pdbx_strand_id
1 'polypeptide(L)'
;MSIVNIKMKKAFTLIEVLVVIAILGVLMTISIFALNSARQNARDARRKADLEAIRAALEIYRSDCFSYPLAVTDQVPTPLIGDDISSSQCLSTNIYANSTPQDPSTGRIYRYARLTATRYELCASLEGQTTAVTCGGSSDCGTGFTCTYKVVSP
;
A
#
# COMPACT_ATOMS: atom_id res chain seq x y z
N MET A 1 -9.76 -1.73 -71.93
CA MET A 1 -8.48 -2.02 -71.25
C MET A 1 -8.14 -0.80 -70.40
N SER A 2 -8.48 -0.83 -69.10
CA SER A 2 -8.32 0.33 -68.22
C SER A 2 -6.90 0.38 -67.66
N ILE A 3 -6.24 1.53 -67.81
CA ILE A 3 -4.88 1.79 -67.33
C ILE A 3 -4.97 2.13 -65.83
N VAL A 4 -4.37 1.30 -64.98
CA VAL A 4 -4.25 1.57 -63.54
C VAL A 4 -3.06 2.49 -63.31
N ASN A 5 -3.31 3.72 -62.85
CA ASN A 5 -2.29 4.72 -62.55
C ASN A 5 -1.69 4.48 -61.15
N ILE A 6 -0.52 3.84 -61.09
CA ILE A 6 0.17 3.52 -59.83
C ILE A 6 0.91 4.78 -59.36
N LYS A 7 0.33 5.53 -58.42
CA LYS A 7 1.04 6.61 -57.72
C LYS A 7 2.20 6.02 -56.92
N MET A 8 3.43 6.43 -57.24
CA MET A 8 4.62 6.10 -56.46
C MET A 8 4.49 6.69 -55.05
N LYS A 9 4.34 5.84 -54.03
CA LYS A 9 4.34 6.25 -52.63
C LYS A 9 5.77 6.69 -52.27
N LYS A 10 5.91 7.89 -51.69
CA LYS A 10 7.20 8.35 -51.14
C LYS A 10 7.64 7.36 -50.06
N ALA A 11 8.79 6.72 -50.26
CA ALA A 11 9.45 5.89 -49.25
C ALA A 11 10.35 6.78 -48.38
N PHE A 12 10.41 6.49 -47.08
CA PHE A 12 11.32 7.16 -46.15
C PHE A 12 12.78 6.85 -46.47
N THR A 13 13.66 7.80 -46.19
CA THR A 13 15.10 7.58 -46.35
C THR A 13 15.66 6.68 -45.25
N LEU A 14 16.72 5.91 -45.54
CA LEU A 14 17.39 5.07 -44.53
C LEU A 14 17.88 5.89 -43.33
N ILE A 15 18.34 7.13 -43.59
CA ILE A 15 18.82 8.02 -42.55
C ILE A 15 17.68 8.55 -41.66
N GLU A 16 16.49 8.80 -42.20
CA GLU A 16 15.32 9.16 -41.39
C GLU A 16 14.96 8.07 -40.39
N VAL A 17 14.89 6.81 -40.85
CA VAL A 17 14.55 5.69 -39.96
C VAL A 17 15.65 5.49 -38.92
N LEU A 18 16.92 5.66 -39.28
CA LEU A 18 18.06 5.54 -38.36
C LEU A 18 18.04 6.60 -37.24
N VAL A 19 17.76 7.85 -37.56
CA VAL A 19 17.66 8.93 -36.56
C VAL A 19 16.45 8.72 -35.64
N VAL A 20 15.31 8.26 -36.18
CA VAL A 20 14.10 8.03 -35.39
C VAL A 20 14.31 6.93 -34.36
N ILE A 21 14.88 5.78 -34.75
CA ILE A 21 15.14 4.69 -33.80
C ILE A 21 16.20 5.08 -32.75
N ALA A 22 17.16 5.93 -33.12
CA ALA A 22 18.15 6.46 -32.19
C ALA A 22 17.48 7.32 -31.10
N ILE A 23 16.57 8.22 -31.48
CA ILE A 23 15.82 9.06 -30.52
C ILE A 23 14.87 8.20 -29.68
N LEU A 24 14.15 7.25 -30.29
CA LEU A 24 13.28 6.33 -29.56
C LEU A 24 14.04 5.50 -28.52
N GLY A 25 15.25 5.03 -28.86
CA GLY A 25 16.11 4.32 -27.92
C GLY A 25 16.47 5.16 -26.69
N VAL A 26 16.79 6.44 -26.88
CA VAL A 26 17.08 7.36 -25.76
C VAL A 26 15.83 7.59 -24.90
N LEU A 27 14.67 7.86 -25.51
CA LEU A 27 13.42 8.12 -24.78
C LEU A 27 12.94 6.90 -23.98
N MET A 28 13.14 5.69 -24.50
CA MET A 28 12.74 4.44 -23.82
C MET A 28 13.49 4.24 -22.51
N THR A 29 14.81 4.51 -22.48
CA THR A 29 15.61 4.29 -21.26
C THR A 29 15.18 5.20 -20.11
N ILE A 30 14.96 6.49 -20.38
CA ILE A 30 14.49 7.47 -19.39
C ILE A 30 13.09 7.09 -18.86
N SER A 31 12.21 6.61 -19.73
CA SER A 31 10.82 6.28 -19.39
C SER A 31 10.71 5.13 -18.39
N ILE A 32 11.60 4.14 -18.44
CA ILE A 32 11.56 2.96 -17.55
C ILE A 32 11.83 3.36 -16.08
N PHE A 33 12.83 4.22 -15.85
CA PHE A 33 13.14 4.69 -14.48
C PHE A 33 11.98 5.48 -13.88
N ALA A 34 11.37 6.38 -14.66
CA ALA A 34 10.20 7.15 -14.23
C ALA A 34 9.02 6.23 -13.86
N LEU A 35 8.74 5.21 -14.67
CA LEU A 35 7.66 4.26 -14.42
C LEU A 35 7.88 3.45 -13.13
N ASN A 36 9.11 3.00 -12.87
CA ASN A 36 9.43 2.26 -11.66
C ASN A 36 9.21 3.11 -10.39
N SER A 37 9.68 4.36 -10.40
CA SER A 37 9.44 5.30 -9.29
C SER A 37 7.94 5.59 -9.11
N ALA A 38 7.19 5.80 -10.19
CA ALA A 38 5.75 6.02 -10.13
C ALA A 38 4.99 4.83 -9.50
N ARG A 39 5.37 3.59 -9.87
CA ARG A 39 4.80 2.36 -9.30
C ARG A 39 5.11 2.21 -7.81
N GLN A 40 6.33 2.54 -7.40
CA GLN A 40 6.75 2.56 -6.00
C GLN A 40 5.91 3.56 -5.19
N ASN A 41 5.78 4.79 -5.67
CA ASN A 41 4.99 5.83 -5.04
C ASN A 41 3.50 5.46 -4.94
N ALA A 42 2.94 4.81 -5.97
CA ALA A 42 1.56 4.33 -5.95
C ALA A 42 1.34 3.25 -4.86
N ARG A 43 2.28 2.31 -4.68
CA ARG A 43 2.22 1.32 -3.60
C ARG A 43 2.34 1.97 -2.23
N ASP A 44 3.25 2.93 -2.05
CA ASP A 44 3.39 3.65 -0.78
C ASP A 44 2.14 4.49 -0.45
N ALA A 45 1.53 5.13 -1.45
CA ALA A 45 0.26 5.84 -1.27
C ALA A 45 -0.86 4.88 -0.85
N ARG A 46 -0.94 3.70 -1.47
CA ARG A 46 -1.87 2.65 -1.07
C ARG A 46 -1.64 2.18 0.36
N ARG A 47 -0.39 1.90 0.77
CA ARG A 47 -0.06 1.51 2.15
C ARG A 47 -0.54 2.55 3.17
N LYS A 48 -0.33 3.83 2.89
CA LYS A 48 -0.81 4.91 3.76
C LYS A 48 -2.35 4.94 3.85
N ALA A 49 -3.02 4.82 2.71
CA ALA A 49 -4.50 4.76 2.68
C ALA A 49 -5.04 3.53 3.43
N ASP A 50 -4.37 2.39 3.30
CA ASP A 50 -4.70 1.15 3.99
C ASP A 50 -4.57 1.31 5.52
N LEU A 51 -3.51 1.97 6.00
CA LEU A 51 -3.37 2.30 7.44
C LEU A 51 -4.48 3.23 7.95
N GLU A 52 -4.90 4.22 7.15
CA GLU A 52 -6.01 5.11 7.53
C GLU A 52 -7.36 4.38 7.55
N ALA A 53 -7.58 3.43 6.63
CA ALA A 53 -8.77 2.57 6.66
C ALA A 53 -8.80 1.69 7.92
N ILE A 54 -7.64 1.13 8.30
CA ILE A 54 -7.51 0.35 9.55
C ILE A 54 -7.78 1.26 10.77
N ARG A 55 -7.19 2.46 10.79
CA ARG A 55 -7.42 3.45 11.85
C ARG A 55 -8.91 3.77 12.00
N ALA A 56 -9.61 4.06 10.90
CA ALA A 56 -11.04 4.34 10.96
C ALA A 56 -11.83 3.19 11.59
N ALA A 57 -11.54 1.94 11.21
CA ALA A 57 -12.19 0.77 11.80
C ALA A 57 -11.87 0.61 13.30
N LEU A 58 -10.62 0.86 13.70
CA LEU A 58 -10.19 0.82 15.10
C LEU A 58 -10.87 1.91 15.94
N GLU A 59 -11.08 3.10 15.40
CA GLU A 59 -11.79 4.18 16.10
C GLU A 59 -13.27 3.84 16.31
N ILE A 60 -13.93 3.24 15.31
CA ILE A 60 -15.31 2.78 15.48
C ILE A 60 -15.37 1.65 16.52
N TYR A 61 -14.46 0.68 16.46
CA TYR A 61 -14.36 -0.37 17.48
C TYR A 61 -14.19 0.22 18.89
N ARG A 62 -13.27 1.18 19.05
CA ARG A 62 -13.06 1.83 20.35
C ARG A 62 -14.29 2.59 20.83
N SER A 63 -15.03 3.24 19.93
CA SER A 63 -16.25 3.97 20.30
C SER A 63 -17.25 3.07 21.03
N ASP A 64 -17.40 1.83 20.56
CA ASP A 64 -18.37 0.88 21.11
C ASP A 64 -17.76 0.03 22.25
N CYS A 65 -16.50 -0.36 22.12
CA CYS A 65 -15.80 -1.27 23.05
C CYS A 65 -14.97 -0.55 24.13
N PHE A 66 -14.92 0.78 24.14
CA PHE A 66 -14.12 1.63 25.04
C PHE A 66 -12.60 1.34 25.08
N SER A 67 -12.14 0.38 24.28
CA SER A 67 -10.74 0.01 24.15
C SER A 67 -10.43 -0.44 22.73
N TYR A 68 -9.16 -0.45 22.35
CA TYR A 68 -8.70 -1.04 21.09
C TYR A 68 -8.51 -2.55 21.25
N PRO A 69 -8.65 -3.34 20.17
CA PRO A 69 -8.57 -4.80 20.21
C PRO A 69 -7.15 -5.25 20.61
N LEU A 70 -7.06 -6.37 21.34
CA LEU A 70 -5.77 -7.01 21.59
C LEU A 70 -5.17 -7.54 20.28
N ALA A 71 -3.87 -7.35 20.10
CA ALA A 71 -3.13 -7.95 19.00
C ALA A 71 -2.76 -9.38 19.38
N VAL A 72 -3.13 -10.38 18.56
CA VAL A 72 -2.74 -11.78 18.77
C VAL A 72 -1.48 -12.13 17.96
N THR A 73 -1.28 -11.48 16.81
CA THR A 73 -0.22 -11.80 15.83
C THR A 73 0.48 -10.55 15.29
N ASP A 74 0.67 -9.51 16.12
CA ASP A 74 1.20 -8.20 15.69
C ASP A 74 0.44 -7.55 14.53
N GLN A 75 -0.79 -7.98 14.27
CA GLN A 75 -1.70 -7.45 13.26
C GLN A 75 -3.07 -7.20 13.88
N VAL A 76 -3.86 -6.34 13.26
CA VAL A 76 -5.25 -6.14 13.67
C VAL A 76 -6.03 -7.44 13.40
N PRO A 77 -6.84 -7.92 14.37
CA PRO A 77 -7.67 -9.11 14.17
C PRO A 77 -8.55 -9.01 12.92
N THR A 78 -8.67 -10.12 12.21
CA THR A 78 -9.54 -10.26 11.02
C THR A 78 -10.44 -11.49 11.14
N PRO A 79 -11.77 -11.34 11.09
CA PRO A 79 -12.50 -10.06 11.07
C PRO A 79 -12.31 -9.29 12.38
N LEU A 80 -12.42 -7.95 12.31
CA LEU A 80 -12.47 -7.09 13.49
C LEU A 80 -13.92 -7.04 13.99
N ILE A 81 -14.18 -7.78 15.06
CA ILE A 81 -15.51 -7.94 15.67
C ILE A 81 -15.46 -7.60 17.16
N GLY A 82 -16.62 -7.30 17.76
CA GLY A 82 -16.73 -7.09 19.20
C GLY A 82 -16.35 -8.33 20.03
N ASP A 83 -16.09 -8.13 21.31
CA ASP A 83 -15.58 -9.16 22.22
C ASP A 83 -16.60 -9.64 23.27
N ASP A 84 -17.82 -9.10 23.27
CA ASP A 84 -18.90 -9.34 24.25
C ASP A 84 -18.54 -9.04 25.72
N ILE A 85 -17.36 -8.47 25.99
CA ILE A 85 -16.81 -8.35 27.35
C ILE A 85 -16.55 -6.88 27.71
N SER A 86 -16.13 -6.08 26.74
CA SER A 86 -15.67 -4.71 26.99
C SER A 86 -16.81 -3.71 27.22
N SER A 87 -18.00 -3.96 26.66
CA SER A 87 -19.22 -3.18 26.89
C SER A 87 -20.46 -3.93 26.40
N SER A 88 -21.66 -3.49 26.78
CA SER A 88 -22.92 -3.99 26.21
C SER A 88 -23.14 -3.64 24.73
N GLN A 89 -22.34 -2.72 24.18
CA GLN A 89 -22.36 -2.33 22.78
C GLN A 89 -21.29 -3.07 21.95
N CYS A 90 -20.32 -3.71 22.60
CA CYS A 90 -19.22 -4.43 21.96
C CYS A 90 -19.59 -5.88 21.62
N LEU A 91 -20.73 -6.08 20.97
CA LEU A 91 -21.23 -7.44 20.70
C LEU A 91 -20.38 -8.15 19.65
N SER A 92 -20.17 -9.46 19.77
CA SER A 92 -19.46 -10.27 18.75
C SER A 92 -20.18 -10.31 17.39
N THR A 93 -21.46 -9.92 17.36
CA THR A 93 -22.22 -9.70 16.12
C THR A 93 -21.87 -8.39 15.43
N ASN A 94 -21.26 -7.43 16.12
CA ASN A 94 -20.87 -6.15 15.55
C ASN A 94 -19.54 -6.32 14.80
N ILE A 95 -19.59 -6.11 13.49
CA ILE A 95 -18.44 -6.22 12.59
C ILE A 95 -17.96 -4.82 12.23
N TYR A 96 -16.75 -4.49 12.63
CA TYR A 96 -16.11 -3.20 12.33
C TYR A 96 -15.23 -3.27 11.08
N ALA A 97 -14.70 -4.46 10.76
CA ALA A 97 -14.08 -4.77 9.48
C ALA A 97 -14.15 -6.27 9.16
N ASN A 98 -14.63 -6.65 7.97
CA ASN A 98 -14.65 -8.05 7.53
C ASN A 98 -13.24 -8.60 7.25
N SER A 99 -12.34 -7.73 6.79
CA SER A 99 -10.94 -8.04 6.51
C SER A 99 -10.13 -6.77 6.66
N THR A 100 -8.89 -6.88 7.14
CA THR A 100 -7.95 -5.75 7.10
C THR A 100 -7.21 -5.77 5.76
N PRO A 101 -6.92 -4.58 5.19
CA PRO A 101 -6.06 -4.47 4.02
C PRO A 101 -4.76 -5.24 4.20
N GLN A 102 -4.27 -5.84 3.11
CA GLN A 102 -3.00 -6.55 3.07
C GLN A 102 -2.00 -5.74 2.23
N ASP A 103 -0.72 -5.76 2.61
CA ASP A 103 0.30 -5.05 1.85
C ASP A 103 0.34 -5.59 0.40
N PRO A 104 0.41 -4.71 -0.62
CA PRO A 104 0.46 -5.13 -2.01
C PRO A 104 1.73 -5.92 -2.37
N SER A 105 2.75 -5.93 -1.51
CA SER A 105 3.97 -6.69 -1.68
C SER A 105 4.03 -7.89 -0.75
N THR A 106 4.32 -9.06 -1.31
CA THR A 106 4.46 -10.32 -0.58
C THR A 106 5.52 -10.21 0.53
N GLY A 107 5.18 -10.71 1.72
CA GLY A 107 6.09 -10.76 2.87
C GLY A 107 6.07 -9.51 3.75
N ARG A 108 5.41 -8.42 3.33
CA ARG A 108 5.16 -7.25 4.16
C ARG A 108 3.83 -7.37 4.89
N ILE A 109 3.78 -6.86 6.11
CA ILE A 109 2.56 -6.76 6.90
C ILE A 109 2.36 -5.35 7.43
N TYR A 110 1.11 -4.99 7.68
CA TYR A 110 0.77 -3.85 8.53
C TYR A 110 0.84 -4.28 9.99
N ARG A 111 1.86 -3.79 10.70
CA ARG A 111 2.09 -4.12 12.10
C ARG A 111 1.15 -3.29 12.97
N TYR A 112 0.49 -3.93 13.92
CA TYR A 112 -0.37 -3.32 14.92
C TYR A 112 0.12 -3.68 16.32
N ALA A 113 0.29 -2.66 17.15
CA ALA A 113 0.67 -2.82 18.54
C ALA A 113 -0.26 -2.02 19.44
N ARG A 114 -1.02 -2.71 20.29
CA ARG A 114 -1.78 -2.08 21.37
C ARG A 114 -0.84 -1.75 22.52
N LEU A 115 -0.70 -0.47 22.86
CA LEU A 115 0.13 -0.01 23.98
C LEU A 115 -0.66 0.02 25.30
N THR A 116 -1.91 0.50 25.23
CA THR A 116 -2.85 0.53 26.36
C THR A 116 -4.26 0.28 25.83
N ALA A 117 -5.27 0.29 26.69
CA ALA A 117 -6.67 0.22 26.25
C ALA A 117 -7.04 1.29 25.23
N THR A 118 -6.46 2.49 25.31
CA THR A 118 -6.84 3.64 24.48
C THR A 118 -5.68 4.19 23.65
N ARG A 119 -4.61 3.42 23.48
CA ARG A 119 -3.44 3.81 22.68
C ARG A 119 -2.96 2.63 21.84
N TYR A 120 -2.71 2.87 20.57
CA TYR A 120 -2.07 1.90 19.68
C TYR A 120 -1.04 2.59 18.76
N GLU A 121 -0.20 1.77 18.16
CA GLU A 121 0.66 2.14 17.03
C GLU A 121 0.40 1.20 15.84
N LEU A 122 0.36 1.76 14.64
CA LEU A 122 0.28 1.06 13.37
C LEU A 122 1.52 1.40 12.54
N CYS A 123 2.18 0.39 11.99
CA CYS A 123 3.36 0.59 11.15
C CYS A 123 3.24 -0.12 9.81
N ALA A 124 3.90 0.47 8.81
CA ALA A 124 4.11 -0.13 7.50
C ALA A 124 5.57 0.06 7.05
N SER A 125 6.01 -0.83 6.15
CA SER A 125 7.28 -0.67 5.43
C SER A 125 7.00 0.05 4.10
N LEU A 126 7.38 1.32 4.00
CA LEU A 126 7.35 2.07 2.74
C LEU A 126 8.62 1.79 1.94
N GLU A 127 8.48 1.70 0.61
CA GLU A 127 9.62 1.46 -0.27
C GLU A 127 10.48 2.71 -0.44
N GLY A 128 9.89 3.90 -0.42
CA GLY A 128 10.61 5.16 -0.61
C GLY A 128 11.31 5.71 0.64
N GLN A 129 11.18 5.07 1.80
CA GLN A 129 11.75 5.55 3.06
C GLN A 129 12.70 4.51 3.66
N THR A 130 13.79 4.97 4.26
CA THR A 130 14.82 4.12 4.89
C THR A 130 14.97 4.36 6.39
N THR A 131 14.35 5.41 6.93
CA THR A 131 14.37 5.70 8.36
C THR A 131 13.48 4.71 9.09
N ALA A 132 14.08 3.87 9.92
CA ALA A 132 13.36 2.89 10.70
C ALA A 132 12.48 3.56 11.77
N VAL A 133 11.28 3.01 11.97
CA VAL A 133 10.39 3.34 13.07
C VAL A 133 10.02 2.06 13.83
N THR A 134 9.61 2.21 15.08
CA THR A 134 9.14 1.09 15.91
C THR A 134 7.66 1.21 16.22
N CYS A 135 6.97 0.07 16.24
CA CYS A 135 5.60 -0.11 16.72
C CYS A 135 5.57 -1.21 17.79
N GLY A 136 5.16 -0.86 19.00
CA GLY A 136 5.17 -1.79 20.14
C GLY A 136 6.57 -2.29 20.50
N GLY A 137 7.60 -1.48 20.23
CA GLY A 137 9.00 -1.82 20.50
C GLY A 137 9.71 -2.65 19.41
N SER A 138 9.01 -3.12 18.37
CA SER A 138 9.62 -3.81 17.22
C SER A 138 9.57 -2.93 15.97
N SER A 139 10.61 -3.04 15.14
CA SER A 139 10.70 -2.42 13.82
C SER A 139 10.33 -3.39 12.69
N ASP A 140 9.72 -4.53 12.98
CA ASP A 140 9.50 -5.60 11.99
C ASP A 140 8.10 -5.53 11.39
N CYS A 141 8.03 -5.11 10.12
CA CYS A 141 6.81 -5.05 9.30
C CYS A 141 6.77 -6.22 8.31
N GLY A 142 7.17 -7.40 8.77
CA GLY A 142 7.28 -8.64 7.99
C GLY A 142 8.71 -9.19 8.00
N THR A 143 8.88 -10.46 7.65
CA THR A 143 10.18 -11.14 7.67
C THR A 143 11.15 -10.45 6.69
N GLY A 144 12.17 -9.77 7.21
CA GLY A 144 13.15 -9.04 6.41
C GLY A 144 12.70 -7.63 5.97
N PHE A 145 11.59 -7.11 6.51
CA PHE A 145 11.08 -5.78 6.19
C PHE A 145 11.03 -4.89 7.44
N THR A 146 11.79 -3.81 7.41
CA THR A 146 11.78 -2.80 8.48
C THR A 146 10.60 -1.84 8.30
N CYS A 147 9.88 -1.58 9.38
CA CYS A 147 8.88 -0.53 9.45
C CYS A 147 9.55 0.84 9.27
N THR A 148 9.01 1.67 8.38
CA THR A 148 9.55 3.00 8.09
C THR A 148 8.52 4.11 8.21
N TYR A 149 7.24 3.75 8.34
CA TYR A 149 6.15 4.69 8.55
C TYR A 149 5.27 4.25 9.71
N LYS A 150 4.87 5.20 10.55
CA LYS A 150 4.07 4.98 11.76
C LYS A 150 2.87 5.93 11.82
N VAL A 151 1.72 5.36 12.18
CA VAL A 151 0.49 6.06 12.57
C VAL A 151 0.19 5.69 14.02
N VAL A 152 -0.25 6.66 14.81
CA VAL A 152 -0.64 6.44 16.21
C VAL A 152 -2.12 6.78 16.39
N SER A 153 -2.74 6.22 17.43
CA SER A 153 -4.08 6.64 17.85
C SER A 153 -4.16 8.18 18.00
N PRO A 154 -5.31 8.81 17.69
CA PRO A 154 -5.53 10.23 17.96
C PRO A 154 -5.25 10.62 19.42
#